data_AF-A0A367ZNT4-F1
#
_entry.id   AF-A0A367ZNT4-F1
#
_cell.length_a   1.000
_cell.length_b   1.000
_cell.length_c   1.000
_cell.angle_alpha   90.00
_cell.angle_beta   90.00
_cell.angle_gamma   90.00
#
_symmetry.space_group_name_H-M   'P 1'
#
loop_
_entity.id
_entity.type
_entity.pdbx_description
1 polymer ?
#
loop_
_entity_poly.entity_id
_entity_poly.type
_entity_poly.pdbx_seq_one_letter_code
_entity_poly.pdbx_strand_id
1 'polypeptide(L)'
;MCTSLGRRTGLALPLVLVGLIMLAGVVISVATLQQGAKSQIYHTTTNHWAFLMAYSAMAKLHARVYSLPWPDRPFAHAPYRENNVPLQGGIYDLFVENTPGRERQADIYVRTHLSGQTRLFFWRVAFEDDLLEISNRISINFFCQGDPVDFPTAAGPSRFSQHVDRLLQEREANQKRSDDLGWELVGLSDLPSILDKMHARRPRSFSPGLVNIPPDGVSGPTNPAASPPVILPPQNGELPTAGGPGPNPVFAPPTTGTGGQSSTPPAEGFPGLPPTSGGSSNPTSSLDDLMNEVLRNSRISLARAQEGMDAVELGNRSWDDPVVRAALEADAQARVATYRAMNEVVAAAGERVRNAPSEEAARSIQETVSATMVSGYKNLVDSLERKYAHFRNAADIVAGLSTSDAAKNVVDIWTRALTDLLAEINTMNGIMSSIADYAMTPATQAALAAAQQILASLPPLVRRAISLAQARYEELKAEEEARLANQMPPLTTPPGTTP
;
A
#
# COMPACT_ATOMS: atom_id res chain seq x y z
N MET A 1 42.02 -75.78 17.29
CA MET A 1 43.11 -75.00 16.66
C MET A 1 42.56 -74.29 15.43
N CYS A 2 42.86 -72.99 15.35
CA CYS A 2 42.82 -72.11 14.19
C CYS A 2 41.45 -71.79 13.53
N THR A 3 40.78 -70.76 14.04
CA THR A 3 39.95 -69.88 13.22
C THR A 3 40.73 -68.61 12.88
N SER A 4 40.86 -68.41 11.57
CA SER A 4 41.52 -67.31 10.86
C SER A 4 40.85 -65.95 11.18
N LEU A 5 41.63 -64.96 11.62
CA LEU A 5 41.22 -63.56 11.68
C LEU A 5 41.39 -62.93 10.28
N GLY A 6 40.28 -62.88 9.56
CA GLY A 6 40.14 -62.16 8.30
C GLY A 6 40.33 -60.65 8.49
N ARG A 7 41.44 -60.16 7.92
CA ARG A 7 41.82 -58.77 7.70
C ARG A 7 40.72 -58.02 6.92
N ARG A 8 39.88 -57.24 7.61
CA ARG A 8 39.04 -56.21 6.99
C ARG A 8 39.67 -54.85 7.26
N THR A 9 40.46 -54.36 6.32
CA THR A 9 40.96 -52.98 6.29
C THR A 9 39.78 -52.03 6.27
N GLY A 10 39.57 -51.32 7.39
CA GLY A 10 38.45 -50.43 7.62
C GLY A 10 38.51 -49.17 6.75
N LEU A 11 37.87 -49.22 5.58
CA LEU A 11 37.66 -48.10 4.68
C LEU A 11 36.76 -46.98 5.28
N ALA A 12 36.22 -47.21 6.48
CA ALA A 12 35.36 -46.28 7.19
C ALA A 12 36.08 -45.02 7.70
N LEU A 13 37.32 -45.14 8.18
CA LEU A 13 38.06 -44.01 8.76
C LEU A 13 38.36 -42.87 7.76
N PRO A 14 38.92 -43.13 6.55
CA PRO A 14 39.16 -42.05 5.59
C PRO A 14 37.86 -41.43 5.07
N LEU A 15 36.78 -42.21 4.99
CA LEU A 15 35.48 -41.71 4.54
C LEU A 15 34.84 -40.76 5.56
N VAL A 16 34.96 -41.07 6.86
CA VAL A 16 34.54 -40.19 7.96
C VAL A 16 35.36 -38.90 7.99
N LEU A 17 36.67 -38.97 7.73
CA LEU A 17 37.54 -37.79 7.69
C LEU A 17 37.15 -36.83 6.57
N VAL A 18 36.88 -37.35 5.36
CA VAL A 18 36.41 -36.55 4.22
C VAL A 18 35.04 -35.95 4.51
N GLY A 19 34.14 -36.70 5.14
CA GLY A 19 32.84 -36.20 5.59
C GLY A 19 32.96 -35.04 6.58
N LEU A 20 33.89 -35.11 7.53
CA LEU A 20 34.18 -34.04 8.49
C LEU A 20 34.73 -32.78 7.82
N ILE A 21 35.63 -32.93 6.85
CA ILE A 21 36.19 -31.79 6.10
C ILE A 21 35.11 -31.11 5.24
N MET A 22 34.26 -31.89 4.57
CA MET A 22 33.09 -31.37 3.84
C MET A 22 32.13 -30.62 4.77
N LEU A 23 31.82 -31.18 5.94
CA LEU A 23 30.96 -30.53 6.92
C LEU A 23 31.55 -29.20 7.41
N ALA A 24 32.85 -29.18 7.71
CA ALA A 24 33.55 -27.96 8.11
C ALA A 24 33.52 -26.89 7.00
N GLY A 25 33.74 -27.29 5.74
CA GLY A 25 33.66 -26.39 4.59
C GLY A 25 32.26 -25.79 4.38
N VAL A 26 31.21 -26.59 4.59
CA VAL A 26 29.81 -26.12 4.51
C VAL A 26 29.51 -25.12 5.63
N VAL A 27 29.93 -25.40 6.87
CA VAL A 27 29.71 -24.49 8.01
C VAL A 27 30.40 -23.13 7.79
N ILE A 28 31.64 -23.14 7.30
CA ILE A 28 32.39 -21.90 7.00
C ILE A 28 31.73 -21.13 5.86
N SER A 29 31.27 -21.81 4.81
CA SER A 29 30.61 -21.18 3.65
C SER A 29 29.25 -20.58 4.05
N VAL A 30 28.46 -21.26 4.87
CA VAL A 30 27.18 -20.72 5.37
C VAL A 30 27.41 -19.52 6.29
N ALA A 31 28.43 -19.57 7.16
CA ALA A 31 28.77 -18.47 8.06
C ALA A 31 29.18 -17.19 7.30
N THR A 32 29.98 -17.33 6.24
CA THR A 32 30.41 -16.19 5.41
C THR A 32 29.25 -15.59 4.59
N LEU A 33 28.35 -16.43 4.06
CA LEU A 33 27.13 -15.96 3.37
C LEU A 33 26.19 -15.20 4.32
N GLN A 34 26.00 -15.69 5.55
CA GLN A 34 25.16 -15.02 6.54
C GLN A 34 25.75 -13.69 7.01
N GLN A 35 27.08 -13.56 7.09
CA GLN A 35 27.74 -12.27 7.37
C GLN A 35 27.48 -11.25 6.26
N GLY A 36 27.54 -11.68 4.99
CA GLY A 36 27.23 -10.82 3.84
C GLY A 36 25.78 -10.30 3.86
N ALA A 37 24.82 -11.18 4.12
CA ALA A 37 23.40 -10.79 4.23
C ALA A 37 23.13 -9.84 5.40
N LYS A 38 23.73 -10.11 6.58
CA LYS A 38 23.63 -9.22 7.75
C LYS A 38 24.20 -7.83 7.45
N SER A 39 25.37 -7.76 6.82
CA SER A 39 25.98 -6.49 6.42
C SER A 39 25.05 -5.68 5.50
N GLN A 40 24.43 -6.31 4.50
CA GLN A 40 23.49 -5.62 3.59
C GLN A 40 22.25 -5.09 4.32
N ILE A 41 21.68 -5.87 5.25
CA ILE A 41 20.52 -5.44 6.05
C ILE A 41 20.92 -4.26 6.96
N TYR A 42 22.06 -4.34 7.65
CA TYR A 42 22.55 -3.23 8.48
C TYR A 42 22.81 -1.96 7.65
N HIS A 43 23.46 -2.07 6.49
CA HIS A 43 23.71 -0.92 5.61
C HIS A 43 22.41 -0.27 5.11
N THR A 44 21.38 -1.06 4.82
CA THR A 44 20.08 -0.56 4.37
C THR A 44 19.35 0.16 5.50
N THR A 45 19.30 -0.44 6.69
CA THR A 45 18.66 0.14 7.87
C THR A 45 19.37 1.43 8.30
N THR A 46 20.70 1.43 8.39
CA THR A 46 21.46 2.64 8.75
C THR A 46 21.29 3.75 7.71
N ASN A 47 21.16 3.43 6.42
CA ASN A 47 20.89 4.44 5.40
C ASN A 47 19.51 5.10 5.59
N HIS A 48 18.47 4.32 5.88
CA HIS A 48 17.12 4.86 6.13
C HIS A 48 17.11 5.78 7.35
N TRP A 49 17.76 5.39 8.44
CA TRP A 49 17.86 6.24 9.63
C TRP A 49 18.67 7.52 9.39
N ALA A 50 19.77 7.43 8.64
CA ALA A 50 20.54 8.60 8.24
C ALA A 50 19.70 9.55 7.37
N PHE A 51 18.92 9.02 6.43
CA PHE A 51 18.01 9.82 5.61
C PHE A 51 16.91 10.49 6.45
N LEU A 52 16.29 9.77 7.38
CA LEU A 52 15.28 10.32 8.29
C LEU A 52 15.85 11.47 9.15
N MET A 53 17.06 11.30 9.65
CA MET A 53 17.77 12.36 10.38
C MET A 53 18.00 13.59 9.50
N ALA A 54 18.48 13.37 8.27
CA ALA A 54 18.74 14.46 7.34
C ALA A 54 17.45 15.19 6.92
N TYR A 55 16.38 14.44 6.66
CA TYR A 55 15.06 14.99 6.36
C TYR A 55 14.47 15.79 7.52
N SER A 56 14.69 15.34 8.75
CA SER A 56 14.26 16.06 9.96
C SER A 56 14.98 17.42 10.11
N ALA A 57 16.29 17.47 9.81
CA ALA A 57 17.04 18.73 9.77
C ALA A 57 16.52 19.69 8.68
N MET A 58 16.21 19.15 7.49
CA MET A 58 15.60 19.91 6.40
C MET A 58 14.20 20.43 6.77
N ALA A 59 13.36 19.60 7.39
CA ALA A 59 12.01 19.99 7.82
C ALA A 59 12.05 21.12 8.86
N LYS A 60 13.01 21.09 9.79
CA LYS A 60 13.26 22.18 10.74
C LYS A 60 13.64 23.48 10.03
N LEU A 61 14.50 23.41 9.00
CA LEU A 61 14.83 24.57 8.17
C LEU A 61 13.58 25.11 7.45
N HIS A 62 12.79 24.23 6.82
CA HIS A 62 11.56 24.63 6.12
C HIS A 62 10.58 25.32 7.06
N ALA A 63 10.37 24.80 8.28
CA ALA A 63 9.53 25.45 9.27
C ALA A 63 9.99 26.88 9.61
N ARG A 64 11.32 27.10 9.68
CA ARG A 64 11.87 28.45 9.89
C ARG A 64 11.66 29.36 8.69
N VAL A 65 11.81 28.84 7.48
CA VAL A 65 11.54 29.62 6.27
C VAL A 65 10.05 29.95 6.16
N TYR A 66 9.14 29.05 6.55
CA TYR A 66 7.71 29.34 6.60
C TYR A 66 7.33 30.37 7.65
N SER A 67 8.08 30.47 8.74
CA SER A 67 7.81 31.44 9.81
C SER A 67 8.26 32.87 9.49
N LEU A 68 9.05 33.08 8.43
CA LEU A 68 9.66 34.37 8.09
C LEU A 68 9.35 34.77 6.64
N PRO A 69 9.18 36.07 6.35
CA PRO A 69 9.15 36.56 4.97
C PRO A 69 10.41 36.14 4.21
N TRP A 70 10.31 35.93 2.89
CA TRP A 70 11.45 35.51 2.07
C TRP A 70 12.72 36.37 2.29
N PRO A 71 12.66 37.71 2.36
CA PRO A 71 13.84 38.56 2.59
C PRO A 71 14.52 38.33 3.95
N ASP A 72 13.77 37.87 4.96
CA ASP A 72 14.22 37.77 6.36
C ASP A 72 14.65 36.34 6.76
N ARG A 73 14.74 35.43 5.78
CA ARG A 73 15.11 34.03 6.03
C ARG A 73 16.53 33.89 6.61
N PRO A 74 16.84 32.77 7.31
CA PRO A 74 18.12 32.57 8.01
C PRO A 74 19.37 32.62 7.12
N PHE A 75 19.20 32.43 5.81
CA PHE A 75 20.28 32.43 4.81
C PHE A 75 20.13 33.54 3.76
N ALA A 76 19.43 34.62 4.09
CA ALA A 76 19.21 35.75 3.16
C ALA A 76 20.53 36.43 2.76
N HIS A 77 21.37 36.75 3.75
CA HIS A 77 22.60 37.54 3.55
C HIS A 77 23.88 36.70 3.58
N ALA A 78 23.87 35.56 4.27
CA ALA A 78 25.01 34.68 4.42
C ALA A 78 24.54 33.21 4.50
N PRO A 79 25.39 32.22 4.19
CA PRO A 79 25.01 30.83 4.36
C PRO A 79 24.67 30.51 5.81
N TYR A 80 23.59 29.75 6.00
CA TYR A 80 23.17 29.25 7.31
C TYR A 80 23.87 27.94 7.62
N ARG A 81 24.36 27.78 8.86
CA ARG A 81 25.06 26.57 9.29
C ARG A 81 24.62 26.11 10.67
N GLU A 82 24.48 24.80 10.82
CA GLU A 82 24.43 24.12 12.11
C GLU A 82 25.48 23.02 12.09
N ASN A 83 26.30 22.88 13.14
CA ASN A 83 27.34 21.84 13.18
C ASN A 83 27.17 20.99 14.45
N ASN A 84 27.41 19.69 14.32
CA ASN A 84 27.35 18.70 15.40
C ASN A 84 26.04 18.73 16.20
N VAL A 85 24.91 18.92 15.52
CA VAL A 85 23.60 18.96 16.19
C VAL A 85 23.13 17.53 16.48
N PRO A 86 22.88 17.17 17.75
CA PRO A 86 22.41 15.84 18.09
C PRO A 86 20.96 15.63 17.64
N LEU A 87 20.67 14.47 17.04
CA LEU A 87 19.34 14.06 16.65
C LEU A 87 19.24 12.53 16.55
N GLN A 88 18.22 11.93 17.20
CA GLN A 88 17.88 10.50 17.10
C GLN A 88 19.08 9.52 17.25
N GLY A 89 19.98 9.78 18.21
CA GLY A 89 21.12 8.91 18.49
C GLY A 89 22.32 9.06 17.54
N GLY A 90 22.32 10.06 16.66
CA GLY A 90 23.50 10.51 15.94
C GLY A 90 23.63 12.04 15.96
N ILE A 91 24.46 12.58 15.07
CA ILE A 91 24.67 14.02 14.91
C ILE A 91 24.55 14.41 13.43
N TYR A 92 24.14 15.64 13.17
CA TYR A 92 24.16 16.20 11.81
C TYR A 92 24.84 17.57 11.75
N ASP A 93 25.38 17.87 10.57
CA ASP A 93 25.77 19.19 10.13
C ASP A 93 24.80 19.62 9.01
N LEU A 94 24.32 20.85 9.09
CA LEU A 94 23.46 21.49 8.09
C LEU A 94 24.20 22.69 7.52
N PHE A 95 24.21 22.80 6.19
CA PHE A 95 24.69 23.97 5.49
C PHE A 95 23.65 24.37 4.44
N VAL A 96 23.31 25.66 4.39
CA VAL A 96 22.30 26.19 3.47
C VAL A 96 22.81 27.47 2.85
N GLU A 97 22.71 27.58 1.53
CA GLU A 97 23.06 28.81 0.80
C GLU A 97 22.04 29.10 -0.30
N ASN A 98 22.06 30.33 -0.82
CA ASN A 98 21.28 30.66 -2.01
C ASN A 98 21.93 30.01 -3.23
N THR A 99 21.12 29.42 -4.11
CA THR A 99 21.64 28.83 -5.35
C THR A 99 22.23 29.95 -6.23
N PRO A 100 23.51 29.85 -6.65
CA PRO A 100 24.15 30.89 -7.45
C PRO A 100 23.38 31.20 -8.73
N GLY A 101 23.08 32.48 -8.97
CA GLY A 101 22.41 32.94 -10.19
C GLY A 101 20.92 32.58 -10.30
N ARG A 102 20.31 32.02 -9.25
CA ARG A 102 18.87 31.69 -9.23
C ARG A 102 18.18 32.38 -8.06
N GLU A 103 17.34 33.36 -8.38
CA GLU A 103 16.49 34.00 -7.37
C GLU A 103 15.48 32.98 -6.83
N ARG A 104 15.22 33.03 -5.51
CA ARG A 104 14.26 32.14 -4.83
C ARG A 104 14.61 30.65 -4.87
N GLN A 105 15.89 30.29 -5.03
CA GLN A 105 16.35 28.91 -4.86
C GLN A 105 17.42 28.82 -3.77
N ALA A 106 17.42 27.70 -3.06
CA ALA A 106 18.41 27.39 -2.04
C ALA A 106 18.96 25.97 -2.19
N ASP A 107 20.24 25.85 -1.90
CA ASP A 107 20.97 24.60 -1.88
C ASP A 107 21.16 24.21 -0.41
N ILE A 108 20.65 23.04 -0.04
CA ILE A 108 20.62 22.50 1.32
C ILE A 108 21.50 21.25 1.36
N TYR A 109 22.48 21.24 2.24
CA TYR A 109 23.41 20.15 2.46
C TYR A 109 23.25 19.66 3.89
N VAL A 110 23.01 18.37 4.06
CA VAL A 110 22.94 17.75 5.38
C VAL A 110 23.89 16.58 5.46
N ARG A 111 24.90 16.69 6.31
CA ARG A 111 25.82 15.61 6.62
C ARG A 111 25.41 14.96 7.92
N THR A 112 25.11 13.66 7.90
CA THR A 112 24.72 12.90 9.09
C THR A 112 25.84 11.96 9.50
N HIS A 113 26.08 11.84 10.79
CA HIS A 113 26.96 10.84 11.40
C HIS A 113 26.13 9.93 12.31
N LEU A 114 25.90 8.70 11.87
CA LEU A 114 25.10 7.71 12.59
C LEU A 114 25.79 6.34 12.56
N SER A 115 25.93 5.70 13.71
CA SER A 115 26.53 4.37 13.86
C SER A 115 27.92 4.25 13.19
N GLY A 116 28.75 5.30 13.30
CA GLY A 116 30.09 5.35 12.72
C GLY A 116 30.14 5.57 11.20
N GLN A 117 29.00 5.69 10.53
CA GLN A 117 28.91 6.04 9.11
C GLN A 117 28.57 7.52 8.95
N THR A 118 29.24 8.16 8.00
CA THR A 118 28.91 9.53 7.59
C THR A 118 28.25 9.48 6.22
N ARG A 119 27.17 10.24 6.03
CA ARG A 119 26.48 10.37 4.75
C ARG A 119 26.15 11.82 4.48
N LEU A 120 26.18 12.22 3.22
CA LEU A 120 25.79 13.55 2.77
C LEU A 120 24.54 13.46 1.91
N PHE A 121 23.56 14.31 2.23
CA PHE A 121 22.35 14.49 1.45
C PHE A 121 22.28 15.93 0.96
N PHE A 122 21.88 16.09 -0.29
CA PHE A 122 21.75 17.38 -0.95
C PHE A 122 20.33 17.56 -1.51
N TRP A 123 19.76 18.73 -1.27
CA TRP A 123 18.51 19.17 -1.87
C TRP A 123 18.69 20.54 -2.52
N ARG A 124 18.11 20.70 -3.70
CA ARG A 124 17.85 22.01 -4.28
C ARG A 124 16.36 22.28 -4.18
N VAL A 125 16.01 23.37 -3.51
CA VAL A 125 14.62 23.79 -3.31
C VAL A 125 14.36 25.11 -4.02
N ALA A 126 13.18 25.24 -4.59
CA ALA A 126 12.64 26.50 -5.10
C ALA A 126 11.51 26.98 -4.19
N PHE A 127 11.44 28.29 -4.05
CA PHE A 127 10.43 28.98 -3.27
C PHE A 127 9.53 29.75 -4.23
N GLU A 128 8.29 29.31 -4.31
CA GLU A 128 7.23 29.98 -5.04
C GLU A 128 6.51 30.90 -4.05
N ASP A 129 6.64 32.21 -4.29
CA ASP A 129 5.88 33.25 -3.60
C ASP A 129 4.79 33.69 -4.57
N ASP A 130 3.65 33.02 -4.45
CA ASP A 130 2.39 33.35 -5.11
C ASP A 130 1.50 34.09 -4.11
N LEU A 131 1.05 35.29 -4.48
CA LEU A 131 0.21 36.16 -3.66
C LEU A 131 -1.17 35.53 -3.35
N LEU A 132 -1.59 34.52 -4.11
CA LEU A 132 -2.89 33.85 -3.96
C LEU A 132 -2.81 32.58 -3.11
N GLU A 133 -1.62 32.01 -2.91
CA GLU A 133 -1.42 30.86 -2.01
C GLU A 133 -0.88 31.36 -0.66
N ILE A 134 -1.74 31.34 0.36
CA ILE A 134 -1.43 31.73 1.76
C ILE A 134 -0.28 30.90 2.35
N SER A 135 0.09 29.78 1.72
CA SER A 135 1.30 29.02 2.03
C SER A 135 2.35 29.29 0.94
N ASN A 136 3.41 30.04 1.27
CA ASN A 136 4.67 29.99 0.53
C ASN A 136 4.93 28.52 0.14
N ARG A 137 5.13 28.20 -1.13
CA ARG A 137 5.28 26.80 -1.56
C ARG A 137 6.76 26.48 -1.77
N ILE A 138 7.27 25.51 -1.03
CA ILE A 138 8.63 24.98 -1.23
C ILE A 138 8.55 23.76 -2.14
N SER A 139 9.07 23.86 -3.36
CA SER A 139 9.19 22.76 -4.30
C SER A 139 10.62 22.19 -4.30
N ILE A 140 10.74 20.86 -4.21
CA ILE A 140 12.05 20.19 -4.31
C ILE A 140 12.36 19.97 -5.79
N ASN A 141 13.31 20.73 -6.32
CA ASN A 141 13.74 20.62 -7.72
C ASN A 141 14.65 19.42 -7.93
N PHE A 142 15.48 19.10 -6.94
CA PHE A 142 16.46 18.02 -7.04
C PHE A 142 16.84 17.46 -5.67
N PHE A 143 17.15 16.16 -5.66
CA PHE A 143 17.68 15.44 -4.51
C PHE A 143 18.78 14.48 -4.96
N CYS A 144 19.90 14.45 -4.25
CA CYS A 144 20.89 13.39 -4.39
C CYS A 144 21.60 13.06 -3.08
N GLN A 145 22.14 11.84 -3.01
CA GLN A 145 23.10 11.46 -1.99
C GLN A 145 24.52 11.68 -2.52
N GLY A 146 25.38 12.25 -1.67
CA GLY A 146 26.76 12.61 -1.98
C GLY A 146 27.80 11.92 -1.10
N ASP A 147 29.07 12.11 -1.43
CA ASP A 147 30.18 11.75 -0.55
C ASP A 147 30.31 12.76 0.60
N PRO A 148 30.43 12.32 1.87
CA PRO A 148 30.69 13.19 3.02
C PRO A 148 31.83 14.21 2.88
N VAL A 149 32.86 13.90 2.08
CA VAL A 149 34.02 14.78 1.87
C VAL A 149 33.67 16.05 1.10
N ASP A 150 32.58 16.00 0.32
CA ASP A 150 32.13 17.10 -0.52
C ASP A 150 31.18 18.06 0.25
N PHE A 151 31.05 17.92 1.57
CA PHE A 151 30.28 18.86 2.39
C PHE A 151 30.90 20.27 2.34
N PRO A 152 30.13 21.33 2.04
CA PRO A 152 30.69 22.66 1.83
C PRO A 152 31.38 23.23 3.08
N THR A 153 32.59 23.74 2.91
CA THR A 153 33.34 24.47 3.95
C THR A 153 33.22 25.99 3.82
N ALA A 154 32.87 26.49 2.62
CA ALA A 154 32.71 27.90 2.28
C ALA A 154 31.47 28.12 1.38
N ALA A 155 31.02 29.37 1.27
CA ALA A 155 29.94 29.77 0.36
C ALA A 155 30.40 29.69 -1.10
N GLY A 156 29.50 29.33 -2.01
CA GLY A 156 29.75 29.34 -3.46
C GLY A 156 29.39 28.03 -4.15
N PRO A 157 29.48 27.98 -5.49
CA PRO A 157 29.04 26.83 -6.27
C PRO A 157 29.84 25.57 -5.92
N SER A 158 29.24 24.70 -5.11
CA SER A 158 29.80 23.41 -4.77
C SER A 158 29.88 22.49 -5.99
N ARG A 159 30.69 21.42 -5.90
CA ARG A 159 30.72 20.36 -6.93
C ARG A 159 29.33 19.76 -7.16
N PHE A 160 28.50 19.64 -6.12
CA PHE A 160 27.11 19.21 -6.24
C PHE A 160 26.27 20.22 -7.00
N SER A 161 26.32 21.50 -6.64
CA SER A 161 25.57 22.55 -7.34
C SER A 161 25.83 22.49 -8.84
N GLN A 162 27.11 22.40 -9.25
CA GLN A 162 27.50 22.33 -10.65
C GLN A 162 27.06 21.03 -11.33
N HIS A 163 27.09 19.91 -10.61
CA HIS A 163 26.61 18.64 -11.13
C HIS A 163 25.09 18.67 -11.35
N VAL A 164 24.35 19.26 -10.41
CA VAL A 164 22.91 19.45 -10.48
C VAL A 164 22.55 20.38 -11.64
N ASP A 165 23.29 21.48 -11.82
CA ASP A 165 23.10 22.38 -12.95
C ASP A 165 23.27 21.66 -14.28
N ARG A 166 24.29 20.79 -14.39
CA ARG A 166 24.50 19.96 -15.58
C ARG A 166 23.34 18.99 -15.81
N LEU A 167 22.87 18.30 -14.76
CA LEU A 167 21.75 17.36 -14.87
C LEU A 167 20.44 18.06 -15.24
N LEU A 168 20.19 19.25 -14.70
CA LEU A 168 19.03 20.05 -15.05
C LEU A 168 19.11 20.53 -16.51
N GLN A 169 20.29 20.97 -16.98
CA GLN A 169 20.50 21.32 -18.39
C GLN A 169 20.33 20.12 -19.32
N GLU A 170 20.87 18.95 -18.95
CA GLU A 170 20.68 17.71 -19.69
C GLU A 170 19.20 17.31 -19.73
N ARG A 171 18.46 17.49 -18.63
CA ARG A 171 17.02 17.24 -18.57
C ARG A 171 16.24 18.17 -19.49
N GLU A 172 16.52 19.47 -19.48
CA GLU A 172 15.88 20.44 -20.38
C GLU A 172 16.17 20.12 -21.85
N ALA A 173 17.42 19.76 -22.17
CA ALA A 173 17.80 19.34 -23.52
C ALA A 173 17.11 18.03 -23.93
N ASN A 174 16.94 17.09 -23.00
CA ASN A 174 16.25 15.83 -23.24
C ASN A 174 14.74 15.97 -23.30
N GLN A 175 14.14 16.94 -22.60
CA GLN A 175 12.69 17.16 -22.62
C GLN A 175 12.21 17.49 -24.04
N LYS A 176 12.93 18.39 -24.74
CA LYS A 176 12.62 18.67 -26.15
C LYS A 176 12.74 17.43 -27.02
N ARG A 177 13.79 16.61 -26.83
CA ARG A 177 13.95 15.34 -27.56
C ARG A 177 12.85 14.33 -27.22
N SER A 178 12.38 14.29 -25.97
CA SER A 178 11.30 13.42 -25.53
C SER A 178 9.95 13.86 -26.10
N ASP A 179 9.70 15.17 -26.18
CA ASP A 179 8.48 15.72 -26.80
C ASP A 179 8.46 15.45 -28.31
N ASP A 180 9.59 15.68 -28.99
CA ASP A 180 9.76 15.36 -30.41
C ASP A 180 9.58 13.86 -30.67
N LEU A 181 10.18 13.00 -29.83
CA LEU A 181 9.99 11.55 -29.88
C LEU A 181 8.52 11.17 -29.61
N GLY A 182 7.86 11.82 -28.66
CA GLY A 182 6.44 11.61 -28.37
C GLY A 182 5.56 11.85 -29.59
N TRP A 183 5.79 12.95 -30.31
CA TRP A 183 5.09 13.23 -31.57
C TRP A 183 5.38 12.20 -32.67
N GLU A 184 6.63 11.73 -32.77
CA GLU A 184 7.00 10.67 -33.72
C GLU A 184 6.36 9.32 -33.38
N LEU A 185 6.14 9.03 -32.09
CA LEU A 185 5.50 7.79 -31.63
C LEU A 185 3.98 7.78 -31.85
N VAL A 186 3.31 8.94 -31.81
CA VAL A 186 1.85 9.04 -32.07
C VAL A 186 1.48 8.57 -33.48
N GLY A 187 2.40 8.69 -34.44
CA GLY A 187 2.21 8.22 -35.82
C GLY A 187 2.47 6.72 -36.02
N LEU A 188 2.96 6.01 -35.01
CA LEU A 188 3.27 4.57 -35.09
C LEU A 188 2.17 3.77 -34.40
N SER A 189 1.54 2.85 -35.14
CA SER A 189 0.47 1.98 -34.62
C SER A 189 0.96 0.60 -34.18
N ASP A 190 2.22 0.25 -34.47
CA ASP A 190 2.77 -1.07 -34.20
C ASP A 190 3.82 -1.05 -33.07
N LEU A 191 3.60 -1.92 -32.08
CA LEU A 191 4.45 -2.06 -30.90
C LEU A 191 5.94 -2.32 -31.24
N PRO A 192 6.30 -3.12 -32.26
CA PRO A 192 7.71 -3.29 -32.65
C PRO A 192 8.37 -2.00 -33.13
N SER A 193 7.72 -1.20 -33.96
CA SER A 193 8.28 0.09 -34.43
C SER A 193 8.35 1.12 -33.31
N ILE A 194 7.37 1.15 -32.40
CA ILE A 194 7.41 1.99 -31.19
C ILE A 194 8.64 1.63 -30.33
N LEU A 195 8.87 0.34 -30.09
CA LEU A 195 9.99 -0.12 -29.27
C LEU A 195 11.34 0.14 -29.94
N ASP A 196 11.44 -0.05 -31.27
CA ASP A 196 12.65 0.25 -32.03
C ASP A 196 12.96 1.75 -32.02
N LYS A 197 11.93 2.59 -32.16
CA LYS A 197 12.05 4.05 -32.18
C LYS A 197 12.42 4.62 -30.81
N MET A 198 11.94 4.01 -29.72
CA MET A 198 12.36 4.36 -28.36
C MET A 198 13.74 3.78 -27.98
N HIS A 199 14.40 3.02 -28.86
CA HIS A 199 15.56 2.21 -28.53
C HIS A 199 15.32 1.32 -27.28
N ALA A 200 14.07 0.94 -27.05
CA ALA A 200 13.66 0.15 -25.90
C ALA A 200 14.04 -1.31 -26.10
N ARG A 201 14.31 -2.00 -24.99
CA ARG A 201 14.61 -3.42 -25.04
C ARG A 201 13.36 -4.17 -25.49
N ARG A 202 13.42 -4.81 -26.66
CA ARG A 202 12.32 -5.66 -27.13
C ARG A 202 12.01 -6.72 -26.05
N PRO A 203 10.73 -6.93 -25.69
CA PRO A 203 10.35 -8.02 -24.79
C PRO A 203 10.89 -9.33 -25.36
N ARG A 204 11.72 -10.04 -24.60
CA ARG A 204 12.08 -11.41 -24.97
C ARG A 204 10.79 -12.21 -24.88
N SER A 205 10.47 -12.98 -25.93
CA SER A 205 9.49 -14.05 -25.81
C SER A 205 9.90 -14.91 -24.63
N PHE A 206 8.97 -15.13 -23.69
CA PHE A 206 9.20 -16.03 -22.58
C PHE A 206 9.51 -17.41 -23.17
N SER A 207 10.73 -17.91 -22.99
CA SER A 207 11.03 -19.31 -23.33
C SER A 207 10.14 -20.19 -22.44
N PRO A 208 9.30 -21.08 -23.00
CA PRO A 208 8.35 -21.90 -22.23
C PRO A 208 8.99 -22.92 -21.26
N GLY A 209 10.28 -22.81 -20.93
CA GLY A 209 11.03 -23.84 -20.21
C GLY A 209 12.12 -23.36 -19.26
N LEU A 210 12.16 -22.07 -18.88
CA LEU A 210 13.18 -21.55 -17.94
C LEU A 210 12.65 -21.24 -16.53
N VAL A 211 11.37 -21.48 -16.25
CA VAL A 211 10.90 -21.57 -14.87
C VAL A 211 10.96 -23.04 -14.46
N ASN A 212 12.15 -23.48 -14.06
CA ASN A 212 12.30 -24.73 -13.33
C ASN A 212 11.79 -24.46 -11.91
N ILE A 213 10.46 -24.47 -11.74
CA ILE A 213 9.84 -24.57 -10.41
C ILE A 213 10.30 -25.95 -9.89
N PRO A 214 11.12 -26.02 -8.84
CA PRO A 214 11.43 -27.31 -8.25
C PRO A 214 10.11 -27.93 -7.81
N PRO A 215 9.85 -29.22 -8.09
CA PRO A 215 8.69 -29.88 -7.51
C PRO A 215 8.77 -29.73 -5.98
N ASP A 216 7.73 -29.15 -5.40
CA ASP A 216 7.54 -29.07 -3.95
C ASP A 216 7.78 -30.47 -3.35
N GLY A 217 8.86 -30.63 -2.58
CA GLY A 217 9.09 -31.90 -1.88
C GLY A 217 10.52 -32.33 -1.54
N VAL A 218 11.58 -31.55 -1.81
CA VAL A 218 12.92 -31.91 -1.31
C VAL A 218 13.25 -31.13 -0.05
N SER A 219 13.01 -31.78 1.08
CA SER A 219 13.38 -31.36 2.43
C SER A 219 14.89 -31.06 2.53
N GLY A 220 15.26 -29.79 2.46
CA GLY A 220 16.57 -29.33 2.92
C GLY A 220 16.67 -29.45 4.46
N PRO A 221 17.87 -29.64 5.02
CA PRO A 221 18.02 -29.79 6.47
C PRO A 221 17.55 -28.53 7.21
N THR A 222 16.60 -28.73 8.11
CA THR A 222 16.03 -27.76 9.04
C THR A 222 17.09 -27.29 10.04
N ASN A 223 17.79 -26.19 9.71
CA ASN A 223 18.52 -25.43 10.71
C ASN A 223 17.68 -24.22 11.14
N PRO A 224 17.35 -24.06 12.43
CA PRO A 224 16.61 -22.90 12.92
C PRO A 224 17.44 -21.62 12.67
N ALA A 225 16.80 -20.63 12.06
CA ALA A 225 17.40 -19.31 11.88
C ALA A 225 17.71 -18.71 13.26
N ALA A 226 18.97 -18.33 13.47
CA ALA A 226 19.38 -17.65 14.69
C ALA A 226 18.61 -16.32 14.83
N SER A 227 17.86 -16.18 15.90
CA SER A 227 17.11 -14.96 16.23
C SER A 227 18.05 -13.74 16.26
N PRO A 228 17.64 -12.59 15.72
CA PRO A 228 18.42 -11.36 15.84
C PRO A 228 18.57 -10.97 17.32
N PRO A 229 19.70 -10.34 17.72
CA PRO A 229 19.88 -9.86 19.08
C PRO A 229 18.83 -8.80 19.40
N VAL A 230 18.14 -8.96 20.53
CA VAL A 230 17.19 -7.98 21.07
C VAL A 230 17.99 -6.76 21.55
N ILE A 231 17.78 -5.61 20.90
CA ILE A 231 18.33 -4.32 21.32
C ILE A 231 17.22 -3.57 22.08
N LEU A 232 17.40 -3.38 23.38
CA LEU A 232 16.50 -2.59 24.21
C LEU A 232 16.62 -1.09 23.85
N PRO A 233 15.52 -0.32 23.84
CA PRO A 233 15.57 1.13 23.62
C PRO A 233 16.42 1.83 24.71
N PRO A 234 17.12 2.92 24.37
CA PRO A 234 17.95 3.67 25.33
C PRO A 234 17.09 4.17 26.49
N GLN A 235 17.46 3.79 27.72
CA GLN A 235 16.70 4.09 28.94
C GLN A 235 16.76 5.57 29.38
N ASN A 236 17.47 6.44 28.63
CA ASN A 236 17.68 7.84 28.99
C ASN A 236 17.20 8.80 27.89
N GLY A 237 15.97 8.63 27.41
CA GLY A 237 15.30 9.69 26.65
C GLY A 237 14.93 10.83 27.59
N GLU A 238 15.41 12.04 27.30
CA GLU A 238 15.09 13.26 28.05
C GLU A 238 13.56 13.42 28.17
N LEU A 239 13.05 13.47 29.40
CA LEU A 239 11.66 13.81 29.68
C LEU A 239 11.39 15.25 29.22
N PRO A 240 10.30 15.53 28.50
CA PRO A 240 9.86 16.90 28.24
C PRO A 240 9.54 17.59 29.58
N THR A 241 10.30 18.62 29.96
CA THR A 241 10.10 19.39 31.20
C THR A 241 9.12 20.56 31.06
N ALA A 242 8.37 20.64 29.97
CA ALA A 242 7.31 21.64 29.82
C ALA A 242 6.04 21.17 30.54
N GLY A 243 5.72 21.78 31.68
CA GLY A 243 4.48 21.54 32.41
C GLY A 243 3.26 21.99 31.60
N GLY A 244 2.51 21.03 31.06
CA GLY A 244 1.17 21.28 30.54
C GLY A 244 0.20 21.64 31.67
N PRO A 245 -0.92 22.32 31.38
CA PRO A 245 -1.89 22.72 32.38
C PRO A 245 -2.49 21.47 33.04
N GLY A 246 -2.25 21.34 34.35
CA GLY A 246 -2.61 20.15 35.12
C GLY A 246 -4.12 19.98 35.33
N PRO A 247 -4.60 18.75 35.58
CA PRO A 247 -5.99 18.47 35.89
C PRO A 247 -6.31 18.79 37.37
N ASN A 248 -7.45 19.42 37.60
CA ASN A 248 -8.04 19.56 38.93
C ASN A 248 -8.42 18.18 39.52
N PRO A 249 -8.42 18.03 40.86
CA PRO A 249 -8.37 16.71 41.48
C PRO A 249 -9.72 16.24 42.04
N VAL A 250 -9.77 14.91 42.24
CA VAL A 250 -10.61 14.13 43.17
C VAL A 250 -12.09 13.98 42.81
N PHE A 251 -12.48 12.73 42.47
CA PHE A 251 -13.46 11.96 43.26
C PHE A 251 -13.25 10.46 43.02
N ALA A 252 -13.02 9.73 44.11
CA ALA A 252 -13.13 8.27 44.21
C ALA A 252 -14.06 7.98 45.41
N PRO A 253 -14.47 6.71 45.63
CA PRO A 253 -15.57 5.99 44.97
C PRO A 253 -16.70 5.70 45.99
N PRO A 254 -17.67 4.81 45.67
CA PRO A 254 -17.70 3.64 46.55
C PRO A 254 -17.93 2.30 45.83
N THR A 255 -17.32 1.32 46.47
CA THR A 255 -17.43 -0.14 46.39
C THR A 255 -18.86 -0.68 46.47
N THR A 256 -19.13 -1.80 45.77
CA THR A 256 -19.63 -3.11 46.29
C THR A 256 -20.33 -3.90 45.17
N GLY A 257 -20.21 -5.23 45.15
CA GLY A 257 -21.24 -6.06 44.50
C GLY A 257 -20.77 -7.30 43.74
N THR A 258 -20.58 -8.38 44.49
CA THR A 258 -20.36 -9.77 44.09
C THR A 258 -21.51 -10.38 43.26
N GLY A 259 -21.16 -11.17 42.23
CA GLY A 259 -21.85 -12.43 41.87
C GLY A 259 -23.11 -12.36 40.98
N GLY A 260 -23.17 -13.22 39.96
CA GLY A 260 -24.41 -13.53 39.26
C GLY A 260 -24.23 -14.20 37.91
N GLN A 261 -24.20 -15.54 37.92
CA GLN A 261 -24.40 -16.39 36.74
C GLN A 261 -25.77 -16.10 36.08
N SER A 262 -25.84 -16.18 34.75
CA SER A 262 -27.09 -16.44 34.04
C SER A 262 -26.81 -17.05 32.67
N SER A 263 -27.29 -18.29 32.53
CA SER A 263 -27.36 -19.14 31.35
C SER A 263 -28.56 -18.81 30.46
N THR A 264 -28.42 -18.89 29.13
CA THR A 264 -29.53 -19.23 28.21
C THR A 264 -28.98 -19.90 26.91
N PRO A 265 -29.80 -20.73 26.23
CA PRO A 265 -29.38 -21.90 25.44
C PRO A 265 -29.45 -21.68 23.89
N PRO A 266 -29.22 -22.69 23.03
CA PRO A 266 -28.55 -22.54 21.73
C PRO A 266 -29.50 -22.14 20.60
N ALA A 267 -28.98 -21.39 19.62
CA ALA A 267 -29.61 -21.19 18.33
C ALA A 267 -28.91 -22.05 17.26
N GLU A 268 -29.75 -22.66 16.43
CA GLU A 268 -29.47 -23.69 15.45
C GLU A 268 -28.67 -23.17 14.23
N GLY A 269 -28.08 -24.13 13.50
CA GLY A 269 -26.99 -23.90 12.56
C GLY A 269 -27.37 -23.29 11.21
N PHE A 270 -26.37 -22.67 10.59
CA PHE A 270 -26.26 -22.45 9.15
C PHE A 270 -25.03 -23.23 8.62
N PRO A 271 -25.01 -23.60 7.33
CA PRO A 271 -24.12 -24.63 6.81
C PRO A 271 -22.66 -24.19 6.85
N GLY A 272 -21.84 -25.06 7.43
CA GLY A 272 -20.40 -24.86 7.54
C GLY A 272 -19.76 -24.69 6.17
N LEU A 273 -18.92 -23.66 6.08
CA LEU A 273 -17.86 -23.61 5.09
C LEU A 273 -17.04 -24.89 5.20
N PRO A 274 -16.60 -25.49 4.07
CA PRO A 274 -15.81 -26.72 4.10
C PRO A 274 -14.57 -26.51 4.99
N PRO A 275 -14.16 -27.52 5.77
CA PRO A 275 -12.97 -27.40 6.60
C PRO A 275 -11.80 -27.14 5.68
N THR A 276 -11.18 -25.97 5.82
CA THR A 276 -9.84 -25.74 5.28
C THR A 276 -8.92 -26.70 6.03
N SER A 277 -8.73 -27.87 5.45
CA SER A 277 -7.76 -28.87 5.85
C SER A 277 -6.39 -28.21 5.98
N GLY A 278 -5.90 -28.12 7.21
CA GLY A 278 -4.48 -28.13 7.57
C GLY A 278 -3.54 -27.34 6.67
N GLY A 279 -3.80 -26.04 6.49
CA GLY A 279 -2.78 -25.14 5.98
C GLY A 279 -1.77 -24.89 7.10
N SER A 280 -0.59 -25.49 7.00
CA SER A 280 0.58 -25.16 7.80
C SER A 280 0.74 -23.64 7.83
N SER A 281 0.47 -23.04 9.00
CA SER A 281 0.77 -21.65 9.29
C SER A 281 2.29 -21.51 9.26
N ASN A 282 2.85 -21.00 8.16
CA ASN A 282 4.22 -20.53 8.13
C ASN A 282 4.31 -19.29 9.06
N PRO A 283 4.85 -19.38 10.28
CA PRO A 283 4.66 -18.36 11.30
C PRO A 283 5.76 -17.29 11.26
N THR A 284 6.30 -16.97 10.08
CA THR A 284 7.50 -16.13 9.99
C THR A 284 7.25 -14.69 9.57
N SER A 285 6.05 -14.32 9.12
CA SER A 285 5.73 -12.93 8.80
C SER A 285 5.57 -12.14 10.10
N SER A 286 6.35 -11.07 10.26
CA SER A 286 6.20 -10.21 11.42
C SER A 286 4.85 -9.48 11.36
N LEU A 287 4.29 -9.05 12.51
CA LEU A 287 3.07 -8.26 12.53
C LEU A 287 3.18 -7.02 11.62
N ASP A 288 4.36 -6.40 11.58
CA ASP A 288 4.65 -5.24 10.74
C ASP A 288 4.58 -5.59 9.25
N ASP A 289 5.06 -6.78 8.84
CA ASP A 289 4.96 -7.24 7.44
C ASP A 289 3.49 -7.45 7.03
N LEU A 290 2.70 -8.07 7.91
CA LEU A 290 1.27 -8.30 7.68
C LEU A 290 0.50 -6.97 7.59
N MET A 291 0.81 -6.03 8.47
CA MET A 291 0.24 -4.68 8.46
C MET A 291 0.60 -3.91 7.17
N ASN A 292 1.85 -3.99 6.74
CA ASN A 292 2.28 -3.42 5.46
C ASN A 292 1.58 -4.10 4.28
N GLU A 293 1.33 -5.40 4.35
CA GLU A 293 0.59 -6.13 3.34
C GLU A 293 -0.87 -5.68 3.24
N VAL A 294 -1.56 -5.45 4.36
CA VAL A 294 -2.91 -4.85 4.39
C VAL A 294 -2.91 -3.50 3.67
N LEU A 295 -1.98 -2.60 3.99
CA LEU A 295 -1.90 -1.28 3.37
C LEU A 295 -1.55 -1.36 1.88
N ARG A 296 -0.62 -2.23 1.50
CA ARG A 296 -0.19 -2.42 0.11
C ARG A 296 -1.34 -2.96 -0.75
N ASN A 297 -1.96 -4.07 -0.33
CA ASN A 297 -3.01 -4.71 -1.11
C ASN A 297 -4.27 -3.85 -1.19
N SER A 298 -4.64 -3.15 -0.11
CA SER A 298 -5.81 -2.25 -0.13
C SER A 298 -5.62 -1.04 -1.05
N ARG A 299 -4.40 -0.49 -1.13
CA ARG A 299 -4.07 0.58 -2.11
C ARG A 299 -4.08 0.07 -3.55
N ILE A 300 -3.60 -1.15 -3.79
CA ILE A 300 -3.67 -1.78 -5.12
C ILE A 300 -5.14 -1.93 -5.53
N SER A 301 -6.02 -2.40 -4.64
CA SER A 301 -7.46 -2.50 -4.90
C SER A 301 -8.04 -1.15 -5.31
N LEU A 302 -7.81 -0.10 -4.51
CA LEU A 302 -8.28 1.25 -4.84
C LEU A 302 -7.79 1.75 -6.19
N ALA A 303 -6.48 1.63 -6.46
CA ALA A 303 -5.89 2.09 -7.72
C ALA A 303 -6.46 1.34 -8.94
N ARG A 304 -6.68 0.03 -8.83
CA ARG A 304 -7.23 -0.80 -9.91
C ARG A 304 -8.72 -0.57 -10.13
N ALA A 305 -9.49 -0.32 -9.07
CA ALA A 305 -10.87 0.12 -9.20
C ALA A 305 -10.96 1.48 -9.90
N GLN A 306 -10.09 2.44 -9.54
CA GLN A 306 -10.01 3.74 -10.22
C GLN A 306 -9.67 3.58 -11.69
N GLU A 307 -8.59 2.85 -12.02
CA GLU A 307 -8.18 2.60 -13.40
C GLU A 307 -9.31 1.97 -14.25
N GLY A 308 -9.98 0.95 -13.73
CA GLY A 308 -11.08 0.28 -14.42
C GLY A 308 -12.28 1.22 -14.64
N MET A 309 -12.64 2.02 -13.64
CA MET A 309 -13.77 2.94 -13.72
C MET A 309 -13.50 4.18 -14.57
N ASP A 310 -12.28 4.75 -14.48
CA ASP A 310 -11.85 5.89 -15.29
C ASP A 310 -11.86 5.53 -16.79
N ALA A 311 -11.41 4.31 -17.11
CA ALA A 311 -11.39 3.80 -18.48
C ALA A 311 -12.81 3.71 -19.10
N VAL A 312 -13.82 3.38 -18.29
CA VAL A 312 -15.23 3.36 -18.71
C VAL A 312 -15.80 4.79 -18.80
N GLU A 313 -15.58 5.62 -17.78
CA GLU A 313 -16.19 6.95 -17.69
C GLU A 313 -15.67 7.94 -18.74
N LEU A 314 -14.40 7.82 -19.14
CA LEU A 314 -13.84 8.66 -20.20
C LEU A 314 -14.41 8.31 -21.60
N GLY A 315 -15.37 7.39 -21.69
CA GLY A 315 -16.00 6.97 -22.95
C GLY A 315 -15.05 6.20 -23.87
N ASN A 316 -13.86 5.86 -23.38
CA ASN A 316 -12.80 5.26 -24.17
C ASN A 316 -12.98 3.74 -24.33
N ARG A 317 -13.73 3.09 -23.43
CA ARG A 317 -13.84 1.62 -23.37
C ARG A 317 -15.21 1.17 -22.86
N SER A 318 -15.68 0.03 -23.34
CA SER A 318 -16.87 -0.64 -22.79
C SER A 318 -16.51 -1.46 -21.54
N TRP A 319 -17.52 -1.84 -20.75
CA TRP A 319 -17.36 -2.75 -19.61
C TRP A 319 -16.78 -4.11 -19.99
N ASP A 320 -16.97 -4.53 -21.23
CA ASP A 320 -16.45 -5.79 -21.78
C ASP A 320 -15.02 -5.68 -22.31
N ASP A 321 -14.44 -4.47 -22.33
CA ASP A 321 -13.06 -4.26 -22.77
C ASP A 321 -12.10 -5.10 -21.91
N PRO A 322 -11.18 -5.87 -22.52
CA PRO A 322 -10.27 -6.73 -21.78
C PRO A 322 -9.43 -6.01 -20.72
N VAL A 323 -9.10 -4.73 -20.94
CA VAL A 323 -8.32 -3.92 -19.98
C VAL A 323 -9.17 -3.54 -18.78
N VAL A 324 -10.42 -3.11 -19.00
CA VAL A 324 -11.36 -2.81 -17.91
C VAL A 324 -11.59 -4.07 -17.08
N ARG A 325 -11.85 -5.21 -17.73
CA ARG A 325 -12.02 -6.50 -17.05
C ARG A 325 -10.79 -6.92 -16.26
N ALA A 326 -9.60 -6.78 -16.83
CA ALA A 326 -8.34 -7.12 -16.15
C ALA A 326 -8.10 -6.23 -14.92
N ALA A 327 -8.42 -4.94 -15.01
CA ALA A 327 -8.31 -4.01 -13.88
C ALA A 327 -9.28 -4.40 -12.75
N LEU A 328 -10.55 -4.66 -13.07
CA LEU A 328 -11.57 -5.04 -12.08
C LEU A 328 -11.31 -6.42 -11.46
N GLU A 329 -10.74 -7.35 -12.21
CA GLU A 329 -10.30 -8.66 -11.70
C GLU A 329 -9.10 -8.50 -10.74
N ALA A 330 -8.11 -7.67 -11.12
CA ALA A 330 -6.96 -7.37 -10.26
C ALA A 330 -7.38 -6.66 -8.95
N ASP A 331 -8.36 -5.76 -9.04
CA ASP A 331 -9.00 -5.15 -7.88
C ASP A 331 -9.67 -6.21 -6.97
N ALA A 332 -10.47 -7.11 -7.53
CA ALA A 332 -11.11 -8.19 -6.76
C ALA A 332 -10.08 -9.10 -6.06
N GLN A 333 -9.01 -9.48 -6.75
CA GLN A 333 -7.91 -10.26 -6.17
C GLN A 333 -7.20 -9.50 -5.04
N ALA A 334 -6.96 -8.20 -5.22
CA ALA A 334 -6.36 -7.35 -4.19
C ALA A 334 -7.26 -7.17 -2.96
N ARG A 335 -8.59 -7.10 -3.12
CA ARG A 335 -9.55 -7.11 -1.99
C ARG A 335 -9.46 -8.41 -1.20
N VAL A 336 -9.50 -9.56 -1.87
CA VAL A 336 -9.39 -10.87 -1.22
C VAL A 336 -8.06 -11.02 -0.48
N ALA A 337 -6.95 -10.58 -1.08
CA ALA A 337 -5.64 -10.57 -0.44
C ALA A 337 -5.61 -9.65 0.80
N THR A 338 -6.28 -8.49 0.72
CA THR A 338 -6.43 -7.58 1.87
C THR A 338 -7.22 -8.23 3.00
N TYR A 339 -8.35 -8.89 2.71
CA TYR A 339 -9.15 -9.59 3.73
C TYR A 339 -8.35 -10.69 4.44
N ARG A 340 -7.55 -11.45 3.68
CA ARG A 340 -6.68 -12.48 4.25
C ARG A 340 -5.64 -11.86 5.18
N ALA A 341 -4.92 -10.84 4.70
CA ALA A 341 -3.89 -10.17 5.49
C ALA A 341 -4.48 -9.52 6.76
N MET A 342 -5.67 -8.93 6.69
CA MET A 342 -6.38 -8.39 7.84
C MET A 342 -6.70 -9.46 8.89
N ASN A 343 -7.20 -10.62 8.49
CA ASN A 343 -7.45 -11.73 9.42
C ASN A 343 -6.16 -12.24 10.06
N GLU A 344 -5.07 -12.31 9.30
CA GLU A 344 -3.75 -12.70 9.82
C GLU A 344 -3.19 -11.65 10.81
N VAL A 345 -3.37 -10.35 10.54
CA VAL A 345 -3.03 -9.27 11.47
C VAL A 345 -3.79 -9.44 12.79
N VAL A 346 -5.09 -9.71 12.76
CA VAL A 346 -5.92 -9.90 13.96
C VAL A 346 -5.43 -11.09 14.79
N ALA A 347 -5.16 -12.22 14.13
CA ALA A 347 -4.64 -13.41 14.79
C ALA A 347 -3.27 -13.16 15.44
N ALA A 348 -2.34 -12.53 14.72
CA ALA A 348 -1.00 -12.21 15.21
C ALA A 348 -1.02 -11.14 16.31
N ALA A 349 -1.88 -10.14 16.20
CA ALA A 349 -2.05 -9.08 17.18
C ALA A 349 -2.57 -9.62 18.51
N GLY A 350 -3.57 -10.52 18.49
CA GLY A 350 -4.11 -11.13 19.69
C GLY A 350 -3.05 -11.84 20.55
N GLU A 351 -2.11 -12.53 19.91
CA GLU A 351 -0.99 -13.16 20.61
C GLU A 351 -0.03 -12.12 21.21
N ARG A 352 0.31 -11.07 20.47
CA ARG A 352 1.23 -10.01 20.94
C ARG A 352 0.62 -9.17 22.06
N VAL A 353 -0.68 -8.87 22.00
CA VAL A 353 -1.40 -8.15 23.05
C VAL A 353 -1.42 -8.95 24.34
N ARG A 354 -1.68 -10.27 24.27
CA ARG A 354 -1.66 -11.15 25.45
C ARG A 354 -0.28 -11.27 26.10
N ASN A 355 0.78 -11.23 25.29
CA ASN A 355 2.16 -11.38 25.73
C ASN A 355 2.87 -10.02 25.96
N ALA A 356 2.14 -8.91 25.95
CA ALA A 356 2.73 -7.58 26.11
C ALA A 356 3.30 -7.38 27.54
N PRO A 357 4.44 -6.68 27.70
CA PRO A 357 5.09 -6.50 29.00
C PRO A 357 4.35 -5.55 29.95
N SER A 358 3.41 -4.74 29.44
CA SER A 358 2.55 -3.85 30.23
C SER A 358 1.22 -3.57 29.51
N GLU A 359 0.26 -3.00 30.23
CA GLU A 359 -1.02 -2.57 29.66
C GLU A 359 -0.82 -1.46 28.62
N GLU A 360 0.13 -0.53 28.84
CA GLU A 360 0.45 0.52 27.87
C GLU A 360 1.06 -0.06 26.58
N ALA A 361 1.90 -1.10 26.69
CA ALA A 361 2.45 -1.78 25.53
C ALA A 361 1.35 -2.53 24.76
N ALA A 362 0.44 -3.22 25.46
CA ALA A 362 -0.73 -3.86 24.85
C ALA A 362 -1.61 -2.84 24.11
N ARG A 363 -1.89 -1.70 24.76
CA ARG A 363 -2.68 -0.61 24.19
C ARG A 363 -2.02 -0.01 22.95
N SER A 364 -0.70 0.21 22.97
CA SER A 364 0.05 0.71 21.82
C SER A 364 -0.02 -0.23 20.62
N ILE A 365 0.08 -1.55 20.85
CA ILE A 365 -0.11 -2.57 19.81
C ILE A 365 -1.54 -2.50 19.24
N GLN A 366 -2.55 -2.45 20.11
CA GLN A 366 -3.95 -2.34 19.70
C GLN A 366 -4.21 -1.07 18.86
N GLU A 367 -3.71 0.10 19.29
CA GLU A 367 -3.88 1.37 18.58
C GLU A 367 -3.22 1.33 17.18
N THR A 368 -2.03 0.74 17.08
CA THR A 368 -1.28 0.60 15.82
C THR A 368 -1.98 -0.35 14.85
N VAL A 369 -2.48 -1.49 15.35
CA VAL A 369 -3.27 -2.46 14.58
C VAL A 369 -4.59 -1.82 14.12
N SER A 370 -5.33 -1.18 15.02
CA SER A 370 -6.58 -0.49 14.71
C SER A 370 -6.38 0.57 13.63
N ALA A 371 -5.35 1.41 13.74
CA ALA A 371 -5.06 2.44 12.74
C ALA A 371 -4.82 1.85 11.35
N THR A 372 -4.07 0.75 11.27
CA THR A 372 -3.77 0.08 10.00
C THR A 372 -5.00 -0.63 9.42
N MET A 373 -5.74 -1.35 10.26
CA MET A 373 -6.97 -2.04 9.85
C MET A 373 -8.01 -1.03 9.34
N VAL A 374 -8.20 0.09 10.04
CA VAL A 374 -9.11 1.17 9.61
C VAL A 374 -8.61 1.83 8.32
N SER A 375 -7.30 2.04 8.15
CA SER A 375 -6.77 2.58 6.90
C SER A 375 -6.98 1.61 5.72
N GLY A 376 -6.74 0.32 5.91
CA GLY A 376 -7.01 -0.69 4.90
C GLY A 376 -8.51 -0.80 4.58
N TYR A 377 -9.36 -0.74 5.61
CA TYR A 377 -10.82 -0.76 5.46
C TYR A 377 -11.30 0.44 4.68
N LYS A 378 -10.81 1.65 5.00
CA LYS A 378 -11.13 2.86 4.25
C LYS A 378 -10.77 2.73 2.77
N ASN A 379 -9.57 2.26 2.43
CA ASN A 379 -9.18 2.06 1.03
C ASN A 379 -10.11 1.08 0.29
N LEU A 380 -10.54 0.01 0.97
CA LEU A 380 -11.51 -0.94 0.42
C LEU A 380 -12.89 -0.30 0.22
N VAL A 381 -13.36 0.50 1.18
CA VAL A 381 -14.61 1.27 1.05
C VAL A 381 -14.53 2.24 -0.13
N ASP A 382 -13.43 2.99 -0.26
CA ASP A 382 -13.23 3.94 -1.36
C ASP A 382 -13.18 3.21 -2.72
N SER A 383 -12.58 2.01 -2.76
CA SER A 383 -12.60 1.13 -3.94
C SER A 383 -14.02 0.72 -4.33
N LEU A 384 -14.83 0.29 -3.35
CA LEU A 384 -16.23 -0.06 -3.58
C LEU A 384 -17.05 1.17 -3.99
N GLU A 385 -16.87 2.32 -3.33
CA GLU A 385 -17.56 3.54 -3.74
C GLU A 385 -17.27 3.86 -5.20
N ARG A 386 -16.01 3.77 -5.62
CA ARG A 386 -15.61 4.00 -7.01
C ARG A 386 -16.29 3.02 -7.96
N LYS A 387 -16.24 1.72 -7.65
CA LYS A 387 -16.86 0.65 -8.46
C LYS A 387 -18.37 0.84 -8.63
N TYR A 388 -19.07 1.27 -7.58
CA TYR A 388 -20.52 1.45 -7.58
C TYR A 388 -20.98 2.87 -7.95
N ALA A 389 -20.06 3.80 -8.23
CA ALA A 389 -20.40 5.20 -8.54
C ALA A 389 -21.30 5.35 -9.77
N HIS A 390 -21.16 4.48 -10.78
CA HIS A 390 -21.92 4.53 -12.02
C HIS A 390 -23.44 4.37 -11.84
N PHE A 391 -23.88 3.72 -10.75
CA PHE A 391 -25.30 3.61 -10.42
C PHE A 391 -25.95 4.96 -10.07
N ARG A 392 -25.17 6.02 -9.81
CA ARG A 392 -25.70 7.40 -9.72
C ARG A 392 -26.34 7.85 -11.05
N ASN A 393 -25.85 7.33 -12.18
CA ASN A 393 -26.33 7.63 -13.52
C ASN A 393 -27.30 6.56 -14.06
N ALA A 394 -27.87 5.73 -13.16
CA ALA A 394 -28.74 4.63 -13.57
C ALA A 394 -29.94 5.09 -14.41
N ALA A 395 -30.49 6.27 -14.14
CA ALA A 395 -31.59 6.85 -14.91
C ALA A 395 -31.24 7.03 -16.40
N ASP A 396 -30.05 7.55 -16.70
CA ASP A 396 -29.58 7.76 -18.07
C ASP A 396 -29.31 6.43 -18.77
N ILE A 397 -28.72 5.47 -18.04
CA ILE A 397 -28.44 4.12 -18.56
C ILE A 397 -29.74 3.42 -18.95
N VAL A 398 -30.76 3.44 -18.08
CA VAL A 398 -32.03 2.76 -18.38
C VAL A 398 -32.84 3.48 -19.46
N ALA A 399 -32.76 4.81 -19.54
CA ALA A 399 -33.42 5.58 -20.59
C ALA A 399 -32.88 5.24 -21.99
N GLY A 400 -31.61 4.85 -22.09
CA GLY A 400 -30.99 4.40 -23.34
C GLY A 400 -31.43 3.01 -23.83
N LEU A 401 -32.20 2.25 -23.04
CA LEU A 401 -32.63 0.90 -23.41
C LEU A 401 -33.89 0.95 -24.29
N SER A 402 -33.86 0.17 -25.39
CA SER A 402 -34.91 0.17 -26.41
C SER A 402 -35.66 -1.16 -26.55
N THR A 403 -35.30 -2.19 -25.79
CA THR A 403 -35.98 -3.50 -25.80
C THR A 403 -36.17 -4.03 -24.39
N SER A 404 -37.25 -4.79 -24.18
CA SER A 404 -37.55 -5.40 -22.88
C SER A 404 -36.45 -6.39 -22.46
N ASP A 405 -35.92 -7.18 -23.41
CA ASP A 405 -34.81 -8.11 -23.15
C ASP A 405 -33.54 -7.40 -22.62
N ALA A 406 -33.18 -6.25 -23.20
CA ALA A 406 -32.03 -5.48 -22.74
C ALA A 406 -32.25 -4.92 -21.32
N ALA A 407 -33.44 -4.40 -21.04
CA ALA A 407 -33.82 -3.95 -19.70
C ALA A 407 -33.81 -5.09 -18.68
N LYS A 408 -34.31 -6.27 -19.04
CA LYS A 408 -34.28 -7.46 -18.18
C LYS A 408 -32.85 -7.89 -17.85
N ASN A 409 -31.96 -7.89 -18.85
CA ASN A 409 -30.56 -8.22 -18.64
C ASN A 409 -29.88 -7.24 -17.67
N VAL A 410 -30.17 -5.94 -17.79
CA VAL A 410 -29.67 -4.92 -16.84
C VAL A 410 -30.18 -5.18 -15.42
N VAL A 411 -31.48 -5.47 -15.24
CA VAL A 411 -32.04 -5.84 -13.93
C VAL A 411 -31.30 -7.03 -13.32
N ASP A 412 -31.03 -8.08 -14.11
CA ASP A 412 -30.38 -9.30 -13.63
C ASP A 412 -28.92 -9.04 -13.22
N ILE A 413 -28.17 -8.30 -14.04
CA ILE A 413 -26.79 -7.92 -13.74
C ILE A 413 -26.72 -7.07 -12.47
N TRP A 414 -27.59 -6.06 -12.34
CA TRP A 414 -27.59 -5.16 -11.18
C TRP A 414 -28.05 -5.86 -9.89
N THR A 415 -28.98 -6.82 -10.00
CA THR A 415 -29.39 -7.65 -8.85
C THR A 415 -28.25 -8.55 -8.36
N ARG A 416 -27.46 -9.12 -9.28
CA ARG A 416 -26.24 -9.85 -8.93
C ARG A 416 -25.21 -8.94 -8.26
N ALA A 417 -24.99 -7.75 -8.82
CA ALA A 417 -24.08 -6.76 -8.23
C ALA A 417 -24.49 -6.34 -6.81
N LEU A 418 -25.78 -6.18 -6.51
CA LEU A 418 -26.26 -5.92 -5.16
C LEU A 418 -25.96 -7.09 -4.21
N THR A 419 -26.14 -8.33 -4.68
CA THR A 419 -25.84 -9.53 -3.88
C THR A 419 -24.35 -9.58 -3.52
N ASP A 420 -23.49 -9.34 -4.51
CA ASP A 420 -22.03 -9.31 -4.33
C ASP A 420 -21.62 -8.18 -3.37
N LEU A 421 -22.18 -6.98 -3.53
CA LEU A 421 -21.96 -5.85 -2.62
C LEU A 421 -22.32 -6.20 -1.18
N LEU A 422 -23.49 -6.81 -0.94
CA LEU A 422 -23.92 -7.17 0.40
C LEU A 422 -23.00 -8.24 1.01
N ALA A 423 -22.53 -9.19 0.22
CA ALA A 423 -21.54 -10.17 0.67
C ALA A 423 -20.22 -9.50 1.06
N GLU A 424 -19.70 -8.57 0.24
CA GLU A 424 -18.48 -7.81 0.54
C GLU A 424 -18.63 -6.96 1.80
N ILE A 425 -19.76 -6.25 1.97
CA ILE A 425 -20.06 -5.47 3.19
C ILE A 425 -20.05 -6.37 4.42
N ASN A 426 -20.68 -7.54 4.35
CA ASN A 426 -20.71 -8.48 5.48
C ASN A 426 -19.31 -9.00 5.83
N THR A 427 -18.49 -9.34 4.83
CA THR A 427 -17.09 -9.72 5.06
C THR A 427 -16.30 -8.60 5.73
N MET A 428 -16.39 -7.38 5.20
CA MET A 428 -15.69 -6.22 5.75
C MET A 428 -16.12 -5.91 7.19
N ASN A 429 -17.42 -5.96 7.49
CA ASN A 429 -17.95 -5.74 8.83
C ASN A 429 -17.53 -6.86 9.80
N GLY A 430 -17.49 -8.11 9.33
CA GLY A 430 -17.01 -9.25 10.12
C GLY A 430 -15.53 -9.14 10.49
N ILE A 431 -14.70 -8.61 9.60
CA ILE A 431 -13.29 -8.34 9.91
C ILE A 431 -13.17 -7.19 10.91
N MET A 432 -13.91 -6.10 10.72
CA MET A 432 -13.83 -4.94 11.63
C MET A 432 -14.39 -5.23 13.03
N SER A 433 -15.37 -6.11 13.17
CA SER A 433 -15.87 -6.51 14.49
C SER A 433 -14.83 -7.25 15.32
N SER A 434 -13.87 -7.93 14.67
CA SER A 434 -12.78 -8.64 15.37
C SER A 434 -11.78 -7.73 16.09
N ILE A 435 -11.78 -6.42 15.77
CA ILE A 435 -10.98 -5.40 16.44
C ILE A 435 -11.83 -4.36 17.16
N ALA A 436 -13.13 -4.64 17.38
CA ALA A 436 -14.04 -3.68 18.03
C ALA A 436 -13.59 -3.29 19.45
N ASP A 437 -12.97 -4.23 20.17
CA ASP A 437 -12.49 -4.04 21.54
C ASP A 437 -11.05 -3.50 21.61
N TYR A 438 -10.39 -3.29 20.46
CA TYR A 438 -9.02 -2.76 20.45
C TYR A 438 -9.06 -1.26 20.76
N ALA A 439 -8.08 -0.78 21.51
CA ALA A 439 -7.88 0.65 21.69
C ALA A 439 -7.76 1.37 20.33
N MET A 440 -8.43 2.52 20.22
CA MET A 440 -8.40 3.38 19.04
C MET A 440 -8.17 4.82 19.47
N THR A 441 -7.39 5.56 18.67
CA THR A 441 -7.31 7.01 18.82
C THR A 441 -8.61 7.66 18.31
N PRO A 442 -8.97 8.87 18.77
CA PRO A 442 -10.14 9.59 18.26
C PRO A 442 -10.12 9.79 16.73
N ALA A 443 -8.93 10.02 16.16
CA ALA A 443 -8.76 10.16 14.71
C ALA A 443 -9.07 8.84 13.98
N THR A 444 -8.59 7.71 14.51
CA THR A 444 -8.89 6.37 13.98
C THR A 444 -10.38 6.08 14.04
N GLN A 445 -11.04 6.39 15.15
CA GLN A 445 -12.48 6.18 15.31
C GLN A 445 -13.31 7.04 14.34
N ALA A 446 -12.92 8.31 14.15
CA ALA A 446 -13.56 9.20 13.18
C ALA A 446 -13.41 8.68 11.73
N ALA A 447 -12.22 8.19 11.38
CA ALA A 447 -11.96 7.61 10.07
C ALA A 447 -12.80 6.34 9.81
N LEU A 448 -12.95 5.48 10.83
CA LEU A 448 -13.82 4.30 10.75
C LEU A 448 -15.29 4.70 10.55
N ALA A 449 -15.79 5.65 11.35
CA ALA A 449 -17.16 6.12 11.23
C ALA A 449 -17.46 6.71 9.85
N ALA A 450 -16.54 7.52 9.30
CA ALA A 450 -16.67 8.07 7.96
C ALA A 450 -16.72 6.97 6.88
N ALA A 451 -15.84 5.97 6.97
CA ALA A 451 -15.85 4.85 6.03
C ALA A 451 -17.14 4.02 6.13
N GLN A 452 -17.65 3.77 7.35
CA GLN A 452 -18.91 3.06 7.55
C GLN A 452 -20.12 3.81 6.97
N GLN A 453 -20.14 5.15 7.06
CA GLN A 453 -21.19 5.97 6.45
C GLN A 453 -21.21 5.84 4.93
N ILE A 454 -20.04 5.88 4.29
CA ILE A 454 -19.92 5.67 2.84
C ILE A 454 -20.42 4.28 2.47
N LEU A 455 -19.94 3.25 3.17
CA LEU A 455 -20.32 1.86 2.89
C LEU A 455 -21.84 1.62 3.05
N ALA A 456 -22.47 2.23 4.06
CA ALA A 456 -23.90 2.14 4.29
C ALA A 456 -24.74 2.83 3.19
N SER A 457 -24.16 3.80 2.46
CA SER A 457 -24.85 4.52 1.39
C SER A 457 -24.94 3.74 0.06
N LEU A 458 -24.09 2.73 -0.15
CA LEU A 458 -23.99 2.01 -1.43
C LEU A 458 -25.21 1.10 -1.71
N PRO A 459 -25.71 0.26 -0.78
CA PRO A 459 -26.84 -0.62 -1.08
C PRO A 459 -28.14 0.10 -1.47
N PRO A 460 -28.57 1.19 -0.80
CA PRO A 460 -29.73 1.97 -1.23
C PRO A 460 -29.59 2.52 -2.66
N LEU A 461 -28.39 2.94 -3.03
CA LEU A 461 -28.08 3.47 -4.35
C LEU A 461 -28.23 2.40 -5.44
N VAL A 462 -27.72 1.19 -5.22
CA VAL A 462 -27.89 0.06 -6.15
C VAL A 462 -29.36 -0.40 -6.21
N ARG A 463 -30.06 -0.46 -5.09
CA ARG A 463 -31.50 -0.82 -5.05
C ARG A 463 -32.36 0.16 -5.85
N ARG A 464 -32.08 1.47 -5.71
CA ARG A 464 -32.76 2.50 -6.50
C ARG A 464 -32.55 2.27 -8.00
N ALA A 465 -31.32 1.98 -8.41
CA ALA A 465 -31.02 1.69 -9.81
C ALA A 465 -31.77 0.44 -10.33
N ILE A 466 -31.78 -0.65 -9.57
CA ILE A 466 -32.55 -1.85 -9.91
C ILE A 466 -34.04 -1.51 -10.11
N SER A 467 -34.63 -0.71 -9.22
CA SER A 467 -36.02 -0.27 -9.33
C SER A 467 -36.29 0.54 -10.60
N LEU A 468 -35.37 1.42 -11.01
CA LEU A 468 -35.48 2.17 -12.27
C LEU A 468 -35.41 1.23 -13.48
N ALA A 469 -34.50 0.25 -13.47
CA ALA A 469 -34.38 -0.72 -14.55
C ALA A 469 -35.61 -1.65 -14.65
N GLN A 470 -36.19 -2.03 -13.51
CA GLN A 470 -37.43 -2.81 -13.46
C GLN A 470 -38.61 -2.04 -14.03
N ALA A 471 -38.76 -0.76 -13.67
CA ALA A 471 -39.81 0.09 -14.23
C ALA A 471 -39.69 0.21 -15.76
N ARG A 472 -38.46 0.40 -16.26
CA ARG A 472 -38.19 0.47 -17.70
C ARG A 472 -38.45 -0.86 -18.43
N TYR A 473 -38.15 -1.99 -17.78
CA TYR A 473 -38.45 -3.31 -18.32
C TYR A 473 -39.95 -3.51 -18.55
N GLU A 474 -40.78 -3.19 -17.56
CA GLU A 474 -42.24 -3.33 -17.66
C GLU A 474 -42.84 -2.40 -18.72
N GLU A 475 -42.33 -1.16 -18.83
CA GLU A 475 -42.71 -0.20 -19.88
C GLU A 475 -42.43 -0.76 -21.28
N LEU A 476 -41.19 -1.15 -21.55
CA LEU A 476 -40.77 -1.66 -22.86
C LEU A 476 -41.49 -2.96 -23.24
N LYS A 477 -41.75 -3.82 -22.26
CA LYS A 477 -42.51 -5.05 -22.47
C LYS A 477 -43.95 -4.75 -22.90
N ALA A 478 -44.61 -3.80 -22.24
CA ALA A 478 -45.96 -3.39 -22.61
C ALA A 478 -46.02 -2.76 -24.02
N GLU A 479 -45.02 -1.96 -24.39
CA GLU A 479 -44.91 -1.39 -25.75
C GLU A 479 -44.74 -2.48 -26.82
N GLU A 480 -43.90 -3.48 -26.55
CA GLU A 480 -43.67 -4.62 -27.45
C GLU A 480 -44.93 -5.48 -27.63
N GLU A 481 -45.65 -5.76 -26.55
CA GLU A 481 -46.93 -6.48 -26.58
C GLU A 481 -48.00 -5.71 -27.35
N ALA A 482 -48.12 -4.39 -27.14
CA ALA A 482 -49.04 -3.52 -27.88
C ALA A 482 -48.71 -3.48 -29.38
N ARG A 483 -47.42 -3.46 -29.75
CA ARG A 483 -46.97 -3.51 -31.13
C ARG A 483 -47.31 -4.83 -31.80
N LEU A 484 -47.14 -5.96 -31.10
CA LEU A 484 -47.52 -7.28 -31.60
C LEU A 484 -49.04 -7.39 -31.81
N ALA A 485 -49.85 -6.86 -30.88
CA ALA A 485 -51.30 -6.83 -31.00
C ALA A 485 -51.76 -6.02 -32.23
N ASN A 486 -51.11 -4.89 -32.53
CA ASN A 486 -51.42 -4.07 -33.71
C ASN A 486 -50.94 -4.67 -35.04
N GLN A 487 -50.05 -5.66 -35.03
CA GLN A 487 -49.55 -6.34 -36.24
C GLN A 487 -50.36 -7.60 -36.59
N MET A 488 -51.25 -8.09 -35.71
CA MET A 488 -52.17 -9.16 -36.06
C MET A 488 -53.33 -8.60 -36.89
N PRO A 489 -53.54 -9.04 -38.14
CA PRO A 489 -54.65 -8.56 -38.96
C PRO A 489 -55.99 -8.88 -38.28
N PRO A 490 -57.03 -8.05 -38.45
CA PRO A 490 -58.35 -8.35 -37.92
C PRO A 490 -58.80 -9.70 -38.46
N LEU A 491 -59.18 -10.62 -37.56
CA LEU A 491 -59.80 -11.90 -37.90
C LEU A 491 -60.90 -11.62 -38.92
N THR A 492 -60.64 -11.97 -40.20
CA THR A 492 -61.64 -11.92 -41.26
C THR A 492 -62.81 -12.77 -40.81
N THR A 493 -63.95 -12.12 -40.57
CA THR A 493 -65.21 -12.79 -40.26
C THR A 493 -65.50 -13.83 -41.35
N PRO A 494 -65.88 -15.06 -40.98
CA PRO A 494 -66.19 -16.07 -41.98
C PRO A 494 -67.36 -15.59 -42.85
N PRO A 495 -67.29 -15.76 -44.19
CA PRO A 495 -68.35 -15.30 -45.08
C PRO A 495 -69.65 -16.03 -44.73
N GLY A 496 -70.70 -15.23 -44.53
CA GLY A 496 -71.99 -15.68 -44.02
C GLY A 496 -72.56 -16.86 -44.80
N THR A 497 -72.94 -17.90 -44.07
CA THR A 497 -74.00 -18.84 -44.46
C THR A 497 -75.31 -18.05 -44.49
N THR A 498 -75.75 -17.67 -45.68
CA THR A 498 -77.13 -17.23 -45.91
C THR A 498 -78.10 -18.41 -45.75
N PRO A 499 -79.29 -18.19 -45.15
CA PRO A 499 -80.29 -19.22 -44.87
C PRO A 499 -81.01 -19.78 -46.10
#